data_AF-K2CPG1-F1
#
_entry.id   AF-K2CPG1-F1
#
_cell.length_a   1.000
_cell.length_b   1.000
_cell.length_c   1.000
_cell.angle_alpha   90.00
_cell.angle_beta   90.00
_cell.angle_gamma   90.00
#
_symmetry.space_group_name_H-M   'P 1'
#
loop_
_entity.id
_entity.type
_entity.pdbx_description
1 polymer ?
#
loop_
_entity_poly.entity_id
_entity_poly.type
_entity_poly.pdbx_seq_one_letter_code
_entity_poly.pdbx_strand_id
1 'polypeptide(L)'
;MNAALRALAEQQIQEINAAGLYKNQRVIASRQGTYVKVNGQELLNFCANNYLGLSGKDELVQAAQTAVAKYGFGLSSVRFICGTQTVHIELEKKIAQWFHKDAAITFTSCWDANEAVFAGLLTDQDAIITDELNHASLIDGIRLCKAERHIFKHMDMADLEQHLKDTQNKRLRCIVTDGVFSMDGDVAPLQGICDLADKYNAYVVVDDSHASGFMGAT
;
A
#
# COMPACT_ATOMS: atom_id res chain seq x y z
N MET A 1 6.24 31.34 -12.85
CA MET A 1 7.23 30.42 -12.25
C MET A 1 8.55 31.17 -12.15
N ASN A 2 9.19 31.21 -10.98
CA ASN A 2 10.45 31.94 -10.82
C ASN A 2 11.56 31.29 -11.68
N ALA A 3 12.37 32.10 -12.37
CA ALA A 3 13.47 31.64 -13.23
C ALA A 3 14.44 30.69 -12.49
N ALA A 4 14.67 30.93 -11.19
CA ALA A 4 15.52 30.07 -10.37
C ALA A 4 14.97 28.64 -10.23
N LEU A 5 13.65 28.49 -10.02
CA LEU A 5 13.01 27.17 -9.93
C LEU A 5 13.11 26.42 -11.26
N ARG A 6 12.93 27.14 -12.38
CA ARG A 6 13.04 26.54 -13.72
C ARG A 6 14.46 26.03 -13.98
N ALA A 7 15.48 26.84 -13.71
CA ALA A 7 16.87 26.45 -13.89
C ALA A 7 17.24 25.22 -13.04
N LEU A 8 16.79 25.20 -11.77
CA LEU A 8 17.00 24.05 -10.88
C LEU A 8 16.34 22.78 -11.44
N ALA A 9 15.07 22.86 -11.87
CA ALA A 9 14.35 21.72 -12.41
C ALA A 9 14.99 21.20 -13.71
N GLU A 10 15.43 22.09 -14.60
CA GLU A 10 16.12 21.72 -15.84
C GLU A 10 17.45 21.01 -15.55
N GLN A 11 18.24 21.52 -14.59
CA GLN A 11 19.47 20.86 -14.15
C GLN A 11 19.21 19.46 -13.58
N GLN A 12 18.23 19.32 -12.67
CA GLN A 12 17.88 18.03 -12.08
C GLN A 12 17.42 17.01 -13.15
N ILE A 13 16.64 17.45 -14.14
CA ILE A 13 16.23 16.61 -15.26
C ILE A 13 17.45 16.16 -16.08
N GLN A 14 18.42 17.05 -16.34
CA GLN A 14 19.65 16.70 -17.06
C GLN A 14 20.47 15.67 -16.28
N GLU A 15 20.61 15.82 -14.97
CA GLU A 15 21.29 14.87 -14.09
C GLU A 15 20.61 13.49 -14.11
N ILE A 16 19.28 13.45 -14.00
CA ILE A 16 18.49 12.20 -14.09
C ILE A 16 18.67 11.52 -15.46
N ASN A 17 18.69 12.30 -16.54
CA ASN A 17 18.93 11.78 -17.89
C ASN A 17 20.36 11.24 -18.05
N ALA A 18 21.37 11.98 -17.59
CA ALA A 18 22.76 11.58 -17.65
C ALA A 18 23.04 10.29 -16.84
N ALA A 19 22.31 10.10 -15.74
CA ALA A 19 22.34 8.88 -14.93
C ALA A 19 21.56 7.69 -15.53
N GLY A 20 20.82 7.89 -16.63
CA GLY A 20 19.97 6.84 -17.22
C GLY A 20 18.72 6.50 -16.39
N LEU A 21 18.35 7.37 -15.44
CA LEU A 21 17.22 7.15 -14.51
C LEU A 21 15.91 7.80 -14.99
N TYR A 22 15.93 8.47 -16.16
CA TYR A 22 14.74 9.10 -16.70
C TYR A 22 13.71 8.06 -17.15
N LYS A 23 12.54 8.05 -16.49
CA LYS A 23 11.47 7.09 -16.76
C LYS A 23 10.54 7.61 -17.86
N ASN A 24 10.57 6.95 -19.02
CA ASN A 24 9.64 7.23 -20.11
C ASN A 24 8.38 6.37 -19.99
N GLN A 25 7.21 7.00 -20.15
CA GLN A 25 5.94 6.29 -20.15
C GLN A 25 5.63 5.69 -21.54
N ARG A 26 5.22 4.42 -21.57
CA ARG A 26 4.70 3.76 -22.78
C ARG A 26 3.18 3.79 -22.75
N VAL A 27 2.56 4.30 -23.80
CA VAL A 27 1.09 4.44 -23.86
C VAL A 27 0.46 3.11 -24.28
N ILE A 28 -0.39 2.57 -23.41
CA ILE A 28 -1.23 1.39 -23.69
C ILE A 28 -2.55 1.87 -24.30
N ALA A 29 -2.89 1.36 -25.49
CA ALA A 29 -4.07 1.72 -26.28
C ALA A 29 -5.09 0.57 -26.39
N SER A 30 -5.15 -0.28 -25.37
CA SER A 30 -6.08 -1.41 -25.24
C SER A 30 -6.58 -1.54 -23.80
N ARG A 31 -7.51 -2.47 -23.55
CA ARG A 31 -7.78 -2.94 -22.18
C ARG A 31 -6.51 -3.57 -21.58
N GLN A 32 -6.43 -3.55 -20.24
CA GLN A 32 -5.40 -4.28 -19.50
C GLN A 32 -5.67 -5.79 -19.56
N GLY A 33 -4.62 -6.60 -19.70
CA GLY A 33 -4.71 -8.05 -19.81
C GLY A 33 -3.38 -8.70 -20.19
N THR A 34 -3.42 -9.99 -20.53
CA THR A 34 -2.24 -10.75 -20.99
C THR A 34 -1.60 -10.14 -22.24
N TYR A 35 -2.43 -9.60 -23.14
CA TYR A 35 -2.00 -8.87 -24.32
C TYR A 35 -2.40 -7.40 -24.21
N VAL A 36 -1.49 -6.50 -24.57
CA VAL A 36 -1.73 -5.05 -24.61
C VAL A 36 -1.23 -4.45 -25.92
N LYS A 37 -1.87 -3.37 -26.37
CA LYS A 37 -1.45 -2.63 -27.57
C LYS A 37 -0.59 -1.43 -27.19
N VAL A 38 0.67 -1.41 -27.59
CA VAL A 38 1.61 -0.29 -27.39
C VAL A 38 2.18 0.13 -28.73
N ASN A 39 2.13 1.42 -29.05
CA ASN A 39 2.62 1.97 -30.33
C ASN A 39 2.07 1.22 -31.57
N GLY A 40 0.80 0.81 -31.52
CA GLY A 40 0.16 0.09 -32.63
C GLY A 40 0.41 -1.43 -32.67
N GLN A 41 1.32 -1.95 -31.84
CA GLN A 41 1.70 -3.36 -31.80
C GLN A 41 1.07 -4.07 -30.61
N GLU A 42 0.66 -5.32 -30.80
CA GLU A 42 0.21 -6.20 -29.72
C GLU A 42 1.41 -6.88 -29.06
N LEU A 43 1.50 -6.80 -27.73
CA LEU A 43 2.60 -7.31 -26.92
C LEU A 43 2.06 -8.13 -25.76
N LEU A 44 2.80 -9.17 -25.36
CA LEU A 44 2.57 -9.86 -24.08
C LEU A 44 2.98 -8.96 -22.91
N ASN A 45 2.12 -8.85 -21.91
CA ASN A 45 2.35 -8.03 -20.73
C ASN A 45 2.77 -8.89 -19.52
N PHE A 46 4.05 -8.79 -19.15
CA PHE A 46 4.63 -9.49 -17.98
C PHE A 46 4.96 -8.56 -16.81
N CYS A 47 4.50 -7.31 -16.83
CA CYS A 47 4.83 -6.31 -15.81
C CYS A 47 3.59 -5.58 -15.27
N ALA A 48 2.44 -6.24 -15.24
CA ALA A 48 1.23 -5.72 -14.62
C ALA A 48 0.90 -6.44 -13.31
N ASN A 49 0.36 -5.71 -12.35
CA ASN A 49 -0.17 -6.25 -11.10
C ASN A 49 -1.58 -6.86 -11.28
N ASN A 50 -1.90 -7.33 -12.48
CA ASN A 50 -3.19 -7.95 -12.82
C ASN A 50 -3.13 -9.47 -12.58
N TYR A 51 -2.73 -9.88 -11.37
CA TYR A 51 -2.39 -11.27 -11.02
C TYR A 51 -3.47 -12.28 -11.39
N LEU A 52 -4.74 -11.92 -11.16
CA LEU A 52 -5.92 -12.78 -11.40
C LEU A 52 -6.60 -12.52 -12.75
N GLY A 53 -6.06 -11.63 -13.58
CA GLY A 53 -6.65 -11.26 -14.86
C GLY A 53 -8.00 -10.55 -14.75
N LEU A 54 -8.28 -9.88 -13.62
CA LEU A 54 -9.59 -9.28 -13.35
C LEU A 54 -9.79 -7.92 -14.03
N SER A 55 -8.72 -7.12 -14.24
CA SER A 55 -8.85 -5.72 -14.67
C SER A 55 -9.65 -5.49 -15.97
N GLY A 56 -9.75 -6.51 -16.83
CA GLY A 56 -10.45 -6.43 -18.12
C GLY A 56 -11.71 -7.30 -18.22
N LYS A 57 -12.15 -7.97 -17.14
CA LYS A 57 -13.28 -8.92 -17.19
C LYS A 57 -14.61 -8.21 -17.41
N ASP A 58 -15.39 -8.71 -18.35
CA ASP A 58 -16.67 -8.11 -18.74
C ASP A 58 -17.68 -8.07 -17.59
N GLU A 59 -17.68 -9.06 -16.70
CA GLU A 59 -18.52 -9.07 -15.50
C GLU A 59 -18.27 -7.86 -14.60
N LEU A 60 -17.00 -7.49 -14.38
CA LEU A 60 -16.64 -6.33 -13.56
C LEU A 60 -16.97 -5.01 -14.27
N VAL A 61 -16.82 -4.96 -15.61
CA VAL A 61 -17.23 -3.81 -16.41
C VAL A 61 -18.75 -3.60 -16.30
N GLN A 62 -19.54 -4.66 -16.40
CA GLN A 62 -20.99 -4.61 -16.25
C GLN A 62 -21.40 -4.18 -14.84
N ALA A 63 -20.76 -4.74 -13.80
CA ALA A 63 -21.00 -4.34 -12.42
C ALA A 63 -20.74 -2.84 -12.20
N ALA A 64 -19.65 -2.30 -12.76
CA ALA A 64 -19.34 -0.88 -12.71
C ALA A 64 -20.40 -0.02 -13.43
N GLN A 65 -20.84 -0.42 -14.62
CA GLN A 65 -21.91 0.28 -15.35
C GLN A 65 -23.22 0.33 -14.57
N THR A 66 -23.63 -0.80 -13.97
CA THR A 66 -24.82 -0.86 -13.11
C THR A 66 -24.66 0.04 -11.87
N ALA A 67 -23.49 0.03 -11.23
CA ALA A 67 -23.22 0.86 -10.06
C ALA A 67 -23.30 2.35 -10.40
N VAL A 68 -22.70 2.80 -11.50
CA VAL A 68 -22.75 4.21 -11.95
C VAL A 68 -24.19 4.64 -12.22
N ALA A 69 -24.99 3.81 -12.89
CA ALA A 69 -26.39 4.11 -13.16
C ALA A 69 -27.23 4.23 -11.87
N LYS A 70 -26.91 3.42 -10.84
CA LYS A 70 -27.63 3.39 -9.56
C LYS A 70 -27.19 4.49 -8.58
N TYR A 71 -25.88 4.75 -8.47
CA TYR A 71 -25.29 5.56 -7.41
C TYR A 71 -24.77 6.93 -7.88
N GLY A 72 -24.68 7.15 -9.20
CA GLY A 72 -24.07 8.33 -9.80
C GLY A 72 -22.57 8.19 -10.01
N PHE A 73 -21.95 9.19 -10.65
CA PHE A 73 -20.54 9.16 -11.03
C PHE A 73 -19.58 9.47 -9.87
N GLY A 74 -19.98 10.33 -8.93
CA GLY A 74 -19.13 10.76 -7.83
C GLY A 74 -19.93 11.38 -6.70
N LEU A 75 -19.29 11.50 -5.54
CA LEU A 75 -19.93 11.93 -4.28
C LEU A 75 -19.73 13.41 -3.95
N SER A 76 -18.70 14.05 -4.53
CA SER A 76 -18.34 15.45 -4.27
C SER A 76 -18.20 15.80 -2.78
N SER A 77 -17.82 14.84 -1.94
CA SER A 77 -17.78 14.99 -0.49
C SER A 77 -16.97 13.90 0.20
N VAL A 78 -16.47 14.18 1.39
CA VAL A 78 -15.85 13.19 2.29
C VAL A 78 -16.90 12.36 3.00
N ARG A 79 -16.47 11.21 3.54
CA ARG A 79 -17.35 10.20 4.17
C ARG A 79 -18.31 10.77 5.21
N PHE A 80 -17.85 11.61 6.13
CA PHE A 80 -18.65 12.06 7.27
C PHE A 80 -19.66 13.17 6.96
N ILE A 81 -19.52 13.89 5.82
CA ILE A 81 -20.42 15.01 5.48
C ILE A 81 -21.60 14.47 4.66
N CYS A 82 -21.35 14.07 3.42
CA CYS A 82 -22.37 13.49 2.54
C CYS A 82 -21.77 12.52 1.51
N GLY A 83 -20.57 12.00 1.77
CA GLY A 83 -19.85 11.08 0.89
C GLY A 83 -20.00 9.60 1.24
N THR A 84 -20.95 9.21 2.10
CA THR A 84 -21.18 7.79 2.44
C THR A 84 -22.48 7.30 1.85
N GLN A 85 -22.39 6.40 0.86
CA GLN A 85 -23.53 5.65 0.32
C GLN A 85 -23.59 4.23 0.87
N THR A 86 -24.72 3.56 0.71
CA THR A 86 -24.92 2.16 1.17
C THR A 86 -23.86 1.21 0.62
N VAL A 87 -23.43 1.38 -0.63
CA VAL A 87 -22.39 0.55 -1.26
C VAL A 87 -21.04 0.61 -0.55
N HIS A 88 -20.69 1.74 0.10
CA HIS A 88 -19.45 1.85 0.87
C HIS A 88 -19.52 0.97 2.13
N ILE A 89 -20.63 1.06 2.86
CA ILE A 89 -20.84 0.27 4.08
C ILE A 89 -20.95 -1.22 3.75
N GLU A 90 -21.59 -1.58 2.64
CA GLU A 90 -21.66 -2.96 2.16
C GLU A 90 -20.28 -3.51 1.77
N LEU A 91 -19.46 -2.71 1.08
CA LEU A 91 -18.09 -3.08 0.73
C LEU A 91 -17.22 -3.28 1.97
N GLU A 92 -17.23 -2.34 2.91
CA GLU A 92 -16.47 -2.43 4.16
C GLU A 92 -16.85 -3.67 4.97
N LYS A 93 -18.14 -3.99 5.07
CA LYS A 93 -18.60 -5.24 5.72
C LYS A 93 -18.08 -6.49 5.02
N LYS A 94 -18.11 -6.53 3.68
CA LYS A 94 -17.59 -7.67 2.91
C LYS A 94 -16.08 -7.83 3.08
N ILE A 95 -15.32 -6.74 3.08
CA ILE A 95 -13.88 -6.75 3.32
C ILE A 95 -13.60 -7.28 4.73
N ALA A 96 -14.28 -6.76 5.76
CA ALA A 96 -14.11 -7.20 7.14
C ALA A 96 -14.41 -8.69 7.29
N GLN A 97 -15.49 -9.18 6.68
CA GLN A 97 -15.85 -10.61 6.66
C GLN A 97 -14.79 -11.46 5.97
N TRP A 98 -14.29 -11.02 4.81
CA TRP A 98 -13.29 -11.73 4.03
C TRP A 98 -11.95 -11.87 4.77
N PHE A 99 -11.51 -10.81 5.45
CA PHE A 99 -10.28 -10.82 6.26
C PHE A 99 -10.47 -11.32 7.70
N HIS A 100 -11.69 -11.76 8.05
CA HIS A 100 -12.04 -12.17 9.41
C HIS A 100 -11.69 -11.12 10.48
N LYS A 101 -12.02 -9.86 10.22
CA LYS A 101 -11.83 -8.71 11.11
C LYS A 101 -13.17 -8.13 11.56
N ASP A 102 -13.14 -7.41 12.69
CA ASP A 102 -14.34 -6.78 13.25
C ASP A 102 -14.88 -5.65 12.36
N ALA A 103 -14.00 -4.95 11.66
CA ALA A 103 -14.35 -3.81 10.80
C ALA A 103 -13.31 -3.63 9.68
N ALA A 104 -13.71 -2.87 8.66
CA ALA A 104 -12.83 -2.35 7.63
C ALA A 104 -13.22 -0.90 7.32
N ILE A 105 -12.25 -0.14 6.80
CA ILE A 105 -12.45 1.23 6.35
C ILE A 105 -11.82 1.38 4.96
N THR A 106 -12.55 1.96 4.01
CA THR A 106 -12.06 2.16 2.65
C THR A 106 -11.35 3.49 2.48
N PHE A 107 -10.20 3.47 1.82
CA PHE A 107 -9.47 4.62 1.31
C PHE A 107 -9.47 4.63 -0.22
N THR A 108 -9.09 5.76 -0.82
CA THR A 108 -8.95 5.89 -2.28
C THR A 108 -7.81 5.08 -2.86
N SER A 109 -6.80 4.77 -2.05
CA SER A 109 -5.69 3.88 -2.40
C SER A 109 -5.10 3.26 -1.12
N CYS A 110 -4.33 2.18 -1.28
CA CYS A 110 -3.54 1.63 -0.16
C CYS A 110 -2.43 2.61 0.29
N TRP A 111 -1.97 3.49 -0.62
CA TRP A 111 -1.05 4.57 -0.26
C TRP A 111 -1.67 5.48 0.82
N ASP A 112 -2.88 5.97 0.59
CA ASP A 112 -3.61 6.82 1.55
C ASP A 112 -3.91 6.08 2.86
N ALA A 113 -4.21 4.78 2.78
CA ALA A 113 -4.45 3.95 3.97
C ALA A 113 -3.20 3.85 4.85
N ASN A 114 -2.03 3.61 4.25
CA ASN A 114 -0.76 3.53 4.96
C ASN A 114 -0.31 4.88 5.52
N GLU A 115 -0.59 5.98 4.82
CA GLU A 115 -0.33 7.32 5.37
C GLU A 115 -1.19 7.62 6.61
N ALA A 116 -2.44 7.14 6.62
CA ALA A 116 -3.39 7.42 7.70
C ALA A 116 -3.23 6.51 8.93
N VAL A 117 -2.81 5.25 8.74
CA VAL A 117 -2.90 4.22 9.80
C VAL A 117 -2.08 4.56 11.04
N PHE A 118 -0.89 5.16 10.89
CA PHE A 118 0.00 5.43 12.01
C PHE A 118 -0.36 6.70 12.78
N ALA A 119 -0.57 7.81 12.06
CA ALA A 119 -0.84 9.11 12.69
C ALA A 119 -2.17 9.16 13.45
N GLY A 120 -3.13 8.30 13.09
CA GLY A 120 -4.40 8.17 13.80
C GLY A 120 -4.31 7.40 15.13
N LEU A 121 -3.26 6.60 15.33
CA LEU A 121 -3.15 5.66 16.45
C LEU A 121 -1.99 5.97 17.39
N LEU A 122 -0.87 6.46 16.86
CA LEU A 122 0.40 6.56 17.57
C LEU A 122 0.82 8.01 17.82
N THR A 123 1.52 8.23 18.92
CA THR A 123 2.10 9.53 19.32
C THR A 123 3.60 9.40 19.59
N ASP A 124 4.22 10.50 20.02
CA ASP A 124 5.61 10.57 20.48
C ASP A 124 5.96 9.68 21.70
N GLN A 125 4.95 9.04 22.33
CA GLN A 125 5.14 8.11 23.44
C GLN A 125 5.30 6.65 22.98
N ASP A 126 5.13 6.40 21.69
CA ASP A 126 5.10 5.07 21.10
C ASP A 126 6.33 4.82 20.21
N ALA A 127 6.49 3.60 19.72
CA ALA A 127 7.51 3.22 18.75
C ALA A 127 6.94 2.44 17.56
N ILE A 128 7.53 2.67 16.39
CA ILE A 128 7.32 1.92 15.16
C ILE A 128 8.63 1.22 14.81
N ILE A 129 8.55 -0.09 14.56
CA ILE A 129 9.65 -0.96 14.20
C ILE A 129 9.34 -1.50 12.80
N THR A 130 10.04 -1.02 11.78
CA THR A 130 9.70 -1.21 10.36
C THR A 130 10.81 -1.97 9.63
N ASP A 131 10.44 -2.87 8.72
CA ASP A 131 11.40 -3.53 7.82
C ASP A 131 12.02 -2.49 6.88
N GLU A 132 13.31 -2.64 6.56
CA GLU A 132 14.05 -1.69 5.72
C GLU A 132 13.57 -1.63 4.26
N LEU A 133 12.92 -2.69 3.76
CA LEU A 133 12.42 -2.77 2.38
C LEU A 133 10.92 -2.52 2.25
N ASN A 134 10.25 -2.07 3.33
CA ASN A 134 8.84 -1.74 3.29
C ASN A 134 8.48 -0.75 2.17
N HIS A 135 7.27 -0.89 1.65
CA HIS A 135 6.78 -0.04 0.58
C HIS A 135 6.83 1.46 0.95
N ALA A 136 7.11 2.30 -0.05
CA ALA A 136 7.29 3.75 0.14
C ALA A 136 6.10 4.42 0.86
N SER A 137 4.88 3.94 0.66
CA SER A 137 3.69 4.47 1.36
C SER A 137 3.71 4.23 2.87
N LEU A 138 4.23 3.08 3.33
CA LEU A 138 4.43 2.82 4.77
C LEU A 138 5.49 3.77 5.32
N ILE A 139 6.60 3.93 4.60
CA ILE A 139 7.68 4.85 4.98
C ILE A 139 7.14 6.28 5.11
N ASP A 140 6.37 6.76 4.14
CA ASP A 140 5.81 8.11 4.17
C ASP A 140 4.77 8.28 5.29
N GLY A 141 3.90 7.28 5.54
CA GLY A 141 3.01 7.29 6.70
C GLY A 141 3.76 7.33 8.04
N ILE A 142 4.84 6.57 8.18
CA ILE A 142 5.70 6.57 9.36
C ILE A 142 6.38 7.93 9.52
N ARG A 143 6.79 8.60 8.43
CA ARG A 143 7.39 9.95 8.47
C ARG A 143 6.40 11.03 8.92
N LEU A 144 5.10 10.83 8.70
CA LEU A 144 4.04 11.72 9.20
C LEU A 144 3.70 11.45 10.68
N CYS A 145 4.07 10.29 11.23
CA CYS A 145 3.85 9.92 12.61
C CYS A 145 4.95 10.49 13.54
N LYS A 146 4.61 10.75 14.81
CA LYS A 146 5.54 11.23 15.84
C LYS A 146 6.25 10.12 16.61
N ALA A 147 5.81 8.87 16.47
CA ALA A 147 6.39 7.73 17.18
C ALA A 147 7.89 7.60 16.90
N GLU A 148 8.63 7.07 17.87
CA GLU A 148 10.05 6.75 17.67
C GLU A 148 10.18 5.68 16.59
N ARG A 149 11.16 5.81 15.69
CA ARG A 149 11.28 4.96 14.51
C ARG A 149 12.53 4.10 14.62
N HIS A 150 12.34 2.79 14.45
CA HIS A 150 13.40 1.79 14.41
C HIS A 150 13.28 1.02 13.11
N ILE A 151 14.38 0.88 12.38
CA ILE A 151 14.41 0.18 11.10
C ILE A 151 15.23 -1.10 11.33
N PHE A 152 14.59 -2.26 11.21
CA PHE A 152 15.27 -3.54 11.31
C PHE A 152 15.64 -4.04 9.92
N LYS A 153 16.76 -4.77 9.83
CA LYS A 153 17.23 -5.38 8.58
C LYS A 153 16.19 -6.31 7.98
N HIS A 154 16.16 -6.38 6.67
CA HIS A 154 15.14 -7.10 5.92
C HIS A 154 14.97 -8.55 6.39
N MET A 155 13.77 -8.89 6.87
CA MET A 155 13.41 -10.21 7.42
C MET A 155 14.31 -10.73 8.57
N ASP A 156 15.11 -9.88 9.21
CA ASP A 156 16.01 -10.27 10.31
C ASP A 156 15.27 -10.26 11.66
N MET A 157 14.85 -11.45 12.10
CA MET A 157 14.12 -11.60 13.37
C MET A 157 14.98 -11.32 14.61
N ALA A 158 16.30 -11.44 14.52
CA ALA A 158 17.18 -11.12 15.64
C ALA A 158 17.31 -9.61 15.82
N ASP A 159 17.42 -8.87 14.72
CA ASP A 159 17.46 -7.41 14.71
C ASP A 159 16.10 -6.81 15.12
N LEU A 160 14.99 -7.37 14.59
CA LEU A 160 13.64 -7.05 15.04
C LEU A 160 13.48 -7.25 16.57
N GLU A 161 13.91 -8.40 17.09
CA GLU A 161 13.85 -8.67 18.53
C GLU A 161 14.70 -7.66 19.34
N GLN A 162 15.84 -7.24 18.83
CA GLN A 162 16.68 -6.24 19.49
C GLN A 162 15.95 -4.89 19.60
N HIS A 163 15.33 -4.41 18.53
CA HIS A 163 14.53 -3.19 18.57
C HIS A 163 13.31 -3.30 19.49
N LEU A 164 12.68 -4.48 19.56
CA LEU A 164 11.61 -4.73 20.54
C LEU A 164 12.11 -4.64 21.98
N LYS A 165 13.32 -5.14 22.29
CA LYS A 165 13.95 -5.02 23.62
C LYS A 165 14.28 -3.56 23.95
N ASP A 166 14.80 -2.81 22.98
CA ASP A 166 15.24 -1.43 23.19
C ASP A 166 14.08 -0.46 23.42
N THR A 167 12.89 -0.79 22.91
CA THR A 167 11.69 0.04 22.99
C THR A 167 10.74 -0.34 24.14
N GLN A 168 11.21 -1.12 25.12
CA GLN A 168 10.36 -1.57 26.22
C GLN A 168 9.82 -0.45 27.13
N ASN A 169 10.45 0.72 27.09
CA ASN A 169 9.99 1.92 27.79
C ASN A 169 8.87 2.68 27.07
N LYS A 170 8.43 2.24 25.88
CA LYS A 170 7.38 2.90 25.09
C LYS A 170 5.99 2.41 25.48
N ARG A 171 5.00 3.28 25.30
CA ARG A 171 3.60 2.99 25.63
C ARG A 171 3.02 1.91 24.70
N LEU A 172 3.18 2.08 23.38
CA LEU A 172 2.86 1.07 22.37
C LEU A 172 4.05 0.84 21.45
N ARG A 173 4.11 -0.38 20.88
CA ARG A 173 5.07 -0.77 19.84
C ARG A 173 4.32 -1.38 18.67
N CYS A 174 4.61 -0.89 17.48
CA CYS A 174 4.01 -1.32 16.22
C CYS A 174 5.09 -1.93 15.34
N ILE A 175 4.97 -3.22 14.99
CA ILE A 175 5.80 -3.84 13.97
C ILE A 175 5.14 -3.64 12.61
N VAL A 176 5.90 -3.19 11.62
CA VAL A 176 5.38 -2.87 10.28
C VAL A 176 6.17 -3.64 9.23
N THR A 177 5.46 -4.37 8.37
CA THR A 177 6.05 -5.16 7.28
C THR A 177 5.12 -5.17 6.06
N ASP A 178 5.67 -5.22 4.86
CA ASP A 178 4.97 -5.77 3.69
C ASP A 178 4.69 -7.27 3.97
N GLY A 179 3.57 -7.81 3.47
CA GLY A 179 3.32 -9.25 3.46
C GLY A 179 4.12 -9.96 2.38
N VAL A 180 4.17 -9.32 1.20
CA VAL A 180 5.01 -9.71 0.06
C VAL A 180 5.73 -8.47 -0.46
N PHE A 181 7.06 -8.52 -0.49
CA PHE A 181 7.89 -7.38 -0.88
C PHE A 181 7.88 -7.19 -2.41
N SER A 182 7.42 -6.01 -2.85
CA SER A 182 7.07 -5.76 -4.26
C SER A 182 8.21 -5.91 -5.28
N MET A 183 9.46 -5.65 -4.88
CA MET A 183 10.60 -5.64 -5.81
C MET A 183 11.22 -7.03 -5.98
N ASP A 184 11.28 -7.82 -4.90
CA ASP A 184 12.00 -9.09 -4.87
C ASP A 184 11.06 -10.31 -4.81
N GLY A 185 9.80 -10.12 -4.41
CA GLY A 185 8.80 -11.19 -4.28
C GLY A 185 8.97 -12.04 -3.02
N ASP A 186 9.80 -11.59 -2.08
CA ASP A 186 9.99 -12.23 -0.79
C ASP A 186 8.71 -12.19 0.04
N VAL A 187 8.45 -13.26 0.80
CA VAL A 187 7.29 -13.37 1.69
C VAL A 187 7.76 -13.16 3.12
N ALA A 188 7.17 -12.20 3.83
CA ALA A 188 7.56 -11.89 5.19
C ALA A 188 7.39 -13.11 6.12
N PRO A 189 8.32 -13.33 7.08
CA PRO A 189 8.23 -14.42 8.04
C PRO A 189 7.20 -14.12 9.14
N LEU A 190 5.92 -13.98 8.76
CA LEU A 190 4.83 -13.49 9.62
C LEU A 190 4.67 -14.30 10.91
N GLN A 191 4.92 -15.62 10.89
CA GLN A 191 4.89 -16.43 12.11
C GLN A 191 5.91 -15.92 13.14
N GLY A 192 7.16 -15.71 12.74
CA GLY A 192 8.21 -15.22 13.65
C GLY A 192 7.96 -13.78 14.10
N ILE A 193 7.43 -12.94 13.21
CA ILE A 193 7.03 -11.57 13.55
C ILE A 193 5.91 -11.57 14.61
N CYS A 194 4.87 -12.38 14.41
CA CYS A 194 3.76 -12.51 15.36
C CYS A 194 4.20 -13.12 16.70
N ASP A 195 5.04 -14.15 16.68
CA ASP A 195 5.59 -14.75 17.91
C ASP A 195 6.36 -13.71 18.74
N LEU A 196 7.15 -12.86 18.08
CA LEU A 196 7.84 -11.75 18.72
C LEU A 196 6.89 -10.65 19.19
N ALA A 197 5.86 -10.32 18.39
CA ALA A 197 4.84 -9.35 18.76
C ALA A 197 4.13 -9.77 20.06
N ASP A 198 3.71 -11.03 20.15
CA ASP A 198 3.07 -11.61 21.33
C ASP A 198 4.01 -11.60 22.53
N LYS A 199 5.26 -12.05 22.34
CA LYS A 199 6.28 -12.10 23.40
C LYS A 199 6.58 -10.73 24.01
N TYR A 200 6.60 -9.68 23.19
CA TYR A 200 6.97 -8.33 23.60
C TYR A 200 5.77 -7.38 23.75
N ASN A 201 4.54 -7.89 23.68
CA ASN A 201 3.31 -7.10 23.73
C ASN A 201 3.34 -5.90 22.77
N ALA A 202 3.59 -6.21 21.49
CA ALA A 202 3.51 -5.29 20.36
C ALA A 202 2.36 -5.73 19.45
N TYR A 203 1.90 -4.85 18.57
CA TYR A 203 0.93 -5.20 17.53
C TYR A 203 1.57 -5.11 16.15
N VAL A 204 0.97 -5.78 15.17
CA VAL A 204 1.54 -5.93 13.82
C VAL A 204 0.64 -5.26 12.79
N VAL A 205 1.24 -4.48 11.90
CA VAL A 205 0.63 -3.94 10.68
C VAL A 205 1.30 -4.61 9.49
N VAL A 206 0.49 -5.24 8.64
CA VAL A 206 0.94 -5.91 7.42
C VAL A 206 0.30 -5.23 6.21
N ASP A 207 1.11 -4.78 5.25
CA ASP A 207 0.63 -4.38 3.93
C ASP A 207 0.57 -5.60 3.00
N ASP A 208 -0.63 -6.07 2.70
CA ASP A 208 -0.87 -7.28 1.91
C ASP A 208 -1.24 -7.00 0.44
N SER A 209 -0.88 -5.82 -0.08
CA SER A 209 -1.21 -5.38 -1.45
C SER A 209 -0.75 -6.35 -2.54
N HIS A 210 0.36 -7.06 -2.31
CA HIS A 210 0.96 -8.02 -3.22
C HIS A 210 0.70 -9.49 -2.84
N ALA A 211 -0.37 -9.78 -2.08
CA ALA A 211 -0.75 -11.16 -1.73
C ALA A 211 -2.27 -11.40 -1.76
N SER A 212 -3.04 -10.42 -1.29
CA SER A 212 -4.49 -10.52 -1.12
C SER A 212 -5.21 -10.96 -2.41
N GLY A 213 -5.98 -12.04 -2.30
CA GLY A 213 -6.82 -12.58 -3.37
C GLY A 213 -6.21 -13.71 -4.21
N PHE A 214 -4.90 -13.97 -4.10
CA PHE A 214 -4.25 -15.05 -4.84
C PHE A 214 -3.26 -15.89 -4.02
N MET A 215 -2.83 -15.39 -2.86
CA MET A 215 -2.08 -16.17 -1.88
C MET A 215 -3.00 -16.70 -0.78
N GLY A 216 -2.77 -17.94 -0.35
CA GLY A 216 -3.59 -18.61 0.66
C GLY A 216 -4.93 -19.13 0.11
N ALA A 217 -5.74 -19.71 1.00
CA ALA A 217 -7.10 -20.10 0.65
C ALA A 217 -8.00 -18.85 0.60
N THR A 218 -8.83 -18.76 -0.43
CA THR A 218 -9.78 -17.67 -0.67
C THR A 218 -11.22 -18.10 -0.52
#